data_AF-A0A9X2N6S7-F1
#
_entry.id   AF-A0A9X2N6S7-F1
#
_cell.length_a   1.000
_cell.length_b   1.000
_cell.length_c   1.000
_cell.angle_alpha   90.00
_cell.angle_beta   90.00
_cell.angle_gamma   90.00
#
_symmetry.space_group_name_H-M   'P 1'
#
loop_
_entity.id
_entity.type
_entity.pdbx_description
1 polymer ?
#
loop_
_entity_poly.entity_id
_entity_poly.type
_entity_poly.pdbx_seq_one_letter_code
_entity_poly.pdbx_strand_id
1 'polypeptide(L)'
;MATESGARPRKAGAFDIRLIIALLIGVYGVILTVMGAAFTSDEEIKKAADVNINLWAGIGMLVVAALFIIWAKARPLVVPAEPESDDTAAAAAE
;
A
#
# COMPACT_ATOMS: atom_id res chain seq x y z
N MET A 1 -10.09 9.43 43.62
CA MET A 1 -10.82 9.45 42.34
C MET A 1 -9.78 9.32 41.25
N ALA A 2 -9.72 8.16 40.59
CA ALA A 2 -8.72 7.88 39.56
C ALA A 2 -9.08 8.66 38.28
N THR A 3 -8.16 9.50 37.81
CA THR A 3 -8.26 10.12 36.50
C THR A 3 -7.66 9.15 35.48
N GLU A 4 -8.49 8.29 34.90
CA GLU A 4 -8.12 7.54 33.70
C GLU A 4 -7.94 8.53 32.53
N SER A 5 -6.71 8.97 32.31
CA SER A 5 -6.36 9.77 31.14
C SER A 5 -6.27 8.84 29.92
N GLY A 6 -7.42 8.54 29.31
CA GLY A 6 -7.51 7.70 28.12
C GLY A 6 -6.63 8.25 26.99
N ALA A 7 -5.56 7.52 26.65
CA ALA A 7 -4.71 7.79 25.50
C ALA A 7 -5.54 7.72 24.21
N ARG A 8 -5.60 8.85 23.51
CA ARG A 8 -6.45 9.06 22.32
C ARG A 8 -5.77 8.34 21.15
N PRO A 9 -6.45 7.41 20.46
CA PRO A 9 -5.82 6.61 19.42
C PRO A 9 -5.32 7.50 18.28
N ARG A 10 -4.00 7.52 18.05
CA ARG A 10 -3.38 8.22 16.93
C ARG A 10 -3.41 7.29 15.73
N LYS A 11 -4.01 7.70 14.62
CA LYS A 11 -3.86 6.99 13.34
C LYS A 11 -2.38 7.03 12.94
N ALA A 12 -1.63 5.95 13.12
CA ALA A 12 -0.33 5.79 12.46
C ALA A 12 -0.50 5.42 10.97
N GLY A 13 -1.41 6.11 10.29
CA GLY A 13 -1.84 5.77 8.94
C GLY A 13 -0.81 6.07 7.85
N ALA A 14 0.36 6.60 8.20
CA ALA A 14 1.38 7.01 7.23
C ALA A 14 2.19 5.83 6.65
N PHE A 15 2.22 4.67 7.31
CA PHE A 15 3.02 3.50 6.89
C PHE A 15 2.17 2.23 6.73
N ASP A 16 1.10 2.29 5.93
CA ASP A 16 0.40 1.08 5.50
C ASP A 16 1.13 0.47 4.29
N ILE A 17 1.81 -0.66 4.51
CA ILE A 17 2.54 -1.38 3.46
C ILE A 17 1.67 -1.77 2.27
N ARG A 18 0.35 -1.94 2.47
CA ARG A 18 -0.59 -2.28 1.38
C ARG A 18 -0.71 -1.15 0.38
N LEU A 19 -0.66 0.10 0.83
CA LEU A 19 -0.69 1.26 -0.05
C LEU A 19 0.64 1.43 -0.81
N ILE A 20 1.77 1.12 -0.18
CA ILE A 20 3.08 1.11 -0.84
C ILE A 20 3.11 0.04 -1.94
N ILE A 21 2.68 -1.19 -1.63
CA ILE A 21 2.59 -2.29 -2.59
C ILE A 21 1.64 -1.90 -3.74
N ALA A 22 0.46 -1.36 -3.44
CA ALA A 22 -0.50 -0.93 -4.46
C ALA A 22 0.06 0.15 -5.38
N LEU A 23 0.82 1.11 -4.82
CA LEU A 23 1.46 2.17 -5.61
C LEU A 23 2.52 1.59 -6.55
N LEU A 24 3.42 0.75 -6.05
CA LEU A 24 4.50 0.17 -6.84
C LEU A 24 3.95 -0.72 -7.97
N ILE A 25 3.01 -1.61 -7.64
CA ILE A 25 2.32 -2.45 -8.63
C ILE A 25 1.53 -1.58 -9.62
N GLY A 26 0.82 -0.57 -9.12
CA GLY A 26 -0.01 0.32 -9.94
C GLY A 26 0.81 1.10 -10.96
N VAL A 27 1.93 1.71 -10.54
CA VAL A 27 2.81 2.46 -11.45
C VAL A 27 3.35 1.55 -12.56
N TYR A 28 3.87 0.38 -12.21
CA TYR A 28 4.37 -0.56 -13.21
C TYR A 28 3.25 -1.11 -14.11
N GLY A 29 2.07 -1.39 -13.53
CA GLY A 29 0.88 -1.79 -14.28
C GLY A 29 0.42 -0.74 -15.29
N VAL A 30 0.48 0.55 -14.95
CA VAL A 30 0.22 1.64 -15.90
C VAL A 30 1.25 1.63 -17.03
N ILE A 31 2.54 1.50 -16.71
CA ILE A 31 3.61 1.45 -17.71
C ILE A 31 3.37 0.30 -18.69
N LEU A 32 3.09 -0.91 -18.20
CA LEU A 32 2.82 -2.06 -19.06
C LEU A 32 1.53 -1.94 -19.87
N THR A 33 0.48 -1.36 -19.29
CA THR A 33 -0.77 -1.11 -20.00
C THR A 33 -0.54 -0.14 -21.16
N VAL A 34 0.22 0.93 -20.93
CA VAL A 34 0.59 1.91 -21.97
C VAL A 34 1.48 1.27 -23.03
N MET A 35 2.51 0.51 -22.62
CA MET A 35 3.36 -0.23 -23.55
C MET A 35 2.57 -1.19 -24.42
N GLY A 36 1.70 -1.99 -23.80
CA GLY A 36 0.81 -2.92 -24.49
C GLY A 36 -0.16 -2.23 -25.44
N ALA A 37 -0.77 -1.12 -25.02
CA ALA A 37 -1.80 -0.44 -25.80
C ALA A 37 -1.26 0.41 -26.95
N ALA A 38 -0.09 1.05 -26.78
CA ALA A 38 0.41 2.06 -27.72
C ALA A 38 1.77 1.72 -28.35
N PHE A 39 2.51 0.77 -27.82
CA PHE A 39 3.90 0.51 -28.25
C PHE A 39 4.18 -0.96 -28.63
N THR A 40 3.25 -1.89 -28.40
CA THR A 40 3.41 -3.29 -28.79
C THR A 40 3.11 -3.48 -30.26
N SER A 41 4.02 -4.15 -30.96
CA SER A 41 3.96 -4.39 -32.40
C SER A 41 3.46 -5.80 -32.75
N ASP A 42 2.91 -5.98 -33.95
CA ASP A 42 2.36 -7.26 -34.40
C ASP A 42 3.38 -8.41 -34.39
N GLU A 43 4.67 -8.11 -34.64
CA GLU A 43 5.73 -9.11 -34.53
C GLU A 43 5.94 -9.61 -33.10
N GLU A 44 5.83 -8.72 -32.10
CA GLU A 44 5.93 -9.08 -30.69
C GLU A 44 4.73 -9.92 -30.25
N ILE A 45 3.53 -9.55 -30.69
CA ILE A 45 2.29 -10.30 -30.44
C ILE A 45 2.39 -11.71 -31.04
N LYS A 46 2.88 -11.85 -32.28
CA LYS A 46 3.07 -13.15 -32.94
C LYS A 46 4.08 -14.04 -32.21
N LYS A 47 5.15 -13.47 -31.63
CA LYS A 47 6.10 -14.21 -30.80
C LYS A 47 5.48 -14.70 -29.49
N ALA A 48 4.42 -14.05 -29.04
CA ALA A 48 3.68 -14.32 -27.82
C ALA A 48 2.37 -15.08 -28.06
N ALA A 49 2.34 -16.01 -29.03
CA ALA A 49 1.16 -16.81 -29.38
C ALA A 49 -0.09 -15.96 -29.69
N ASP A 50 0.12 -14.82 -30.37
CA ASP A 50 -0.90 -13.84 -30.74
C ASP A 50 -1.56 -13.13 -29.55
N VAL A 51 -0.86 -13.09 -28.40
CA VAL A 51 -1.32 -12.42 -27.19
C VAL A 51 -0.46 -11.21 -26.86
N ASN A 52 -1.10 -10.08 -26.60
CA ASN A 52 -0.43 -8.89 -26.07
C ASN A 52 -0.16 -9.06 -24.55
N ILE A 53 0.98 -9.66 -24.21
CA ILE A 53 1.37 -9.97 -22.82
C ILE A 53 1.45 -8.70 -21.97
N ASN A 54 2.04 -7.62 -22.49
CA ASN A 54 2.19 -6.37 -21.76
C ASN A 54 0.84 -5.79 -21.35
N LEU A 55 -0.13 -5.79 -22.26
CA LEU A 55 -1.46 -5.27 -21.99
C LEU A 55 -2.20 -6.10 -20.93
N TRP A 56 -2.22 -7.43 -21.09
CA TRP A 56 -2.89 -8.32 -20.14
C TRP A 56 -2.24 -8.30 -18.76
N ALA A 57 -0.90 -8.32 -18.69
CA ALA A 57 -0.17 -8.22 -17.44
C ALA A 57 -0.41 -6.86 -16.77
N GLY A 58 -0.38 -5.77 -17.54
CA GLY A 58 -0.67 -4.42 -17.05
C GLY A 58 -2.07 -4.30 -16.46
N ILE A 59 -3.09 -4.74 -17.20
CA ILE A 59 -4.49 -4.78 -16.74
C ILE A 59 -4.60 -5.60 -15.44
N GLY A 60 -4.00 -6.79 -15.39
CA GLY A 60 -4.01 -7.65 -14.20
C GLY A 60 -3.39 -6.96 -12.98
N MET A 61 -2.25 -6.28 -13.15
CA MET A 61 -1.61 -5.51 -12.08
C MET A 61 -2.48 -4.35 -11.59
N LEU A 62 -3.15 -3.63 -12.50
CA LEU A 62 -4.06 -2.54 -12.12
C LEU A 62 -5.25 -3.04 -11.31
N VAL A 63 -5.82 -4.19 -11.67
CA VAL A 63 -6.90 -4.83 -10.90
C VAL A 63 -6.41 -5.19 -9.50
N VAL A 64 -5.23 -5.82 -9.38
CA VAL A 64 -4.66 -6.17 -8.06
C VAL A 64 -4.36 -4.93 -7.21
N ALA A 65 -3.79 -3.88 -7.81
CA ALA A 65 -3.54 -2.62 -7.10
C ALA A 65 -4.84 -1.99 -6.58
N ALA A 66 -5.91 -1.98 -7.40
CA ALA A 66 -7.22 -1.49 -6.99
C ALA A 66 -7.79 -2.30 -5.81
N LEU A 67 -7.66 -3.63 -5.84
CA LEU A 67 -8.07 -4.50 -4.74
C LEU A 67 -7.32 -4.18 -3.44
N PHE A 68 -6.00 -3.96 -3.51
CA PHE A 68 -5.21 -3.57 -2.33
C PHE A 68 -5.65 -2.22 -1.75
N ILE A 69 -5.93 -1.23 -2.60
CA ILE A 69 -6.41 0.09 -2.17
C ILE A 69 -7.77 -0.04 -1.50
N ILE A 70 -8.70 -0.78 -2.11
CA ILE A 70 -10.04 -1.03 -1.55
C ILE A 70 -9.91 -1.72 -0.19
N TRP A 71 -9.05 -2.73 -0.08
CA TRP A 71 -8.84 -3.47 1.16
C TRP A 71 -8.20 -2.62 2.26
N ALA A 72 -7.21 -1.79 1.94
CA ALA A 72 -6.58 -0.86 2.88
C ALA A 72 -7.60 0.16 3.41
N LYS A 73 -8.48 0.68 2.54
CA LYS A 73 -9.57 1.59 2.95
C LYS A 73 -10.64 0.88 3.79
N ALA A 74 -10.97 -0.38 3.48
CA ALA A 74 -11.96 -1.16 4.21
C ALA A 74 -11.48 -1.61 5.61
N ARG A 75 -10.17 -1.85 5.78
CA ARG A 75 -9.55 -2.18 7.08
C ARG A 75 -8.34 -1.29 7.38
N PRO A 76 -8.54 -0.06 7.87
CA PRO A 76 -7.43 0.84 8.22
C PRO A 76 -6.58 0.28 9.36
N LEU A 77 -5.25 0.44 9.29
CA LEU A 77 -4.35 0.11 10.40
C LEU A 77 -4.41 1.21 11.47
N VAL A 78 -4.65 0.81 12.73
CA VAL A 78 -4.67 1.69 13.90
C VAL A 78 -3.52 1.25 14.81
N VAL A 79 -2.60 2.16 15.10
CA VAL A 79 -1.53 1.91 16.07
C VAL A 79 -2.00 2.42 17.43
N PRO A 80 -2.01 1.57 18.48
CA PRO A 80 -2.28 2.01 19.83
C PRO A 80 -1.24 3.06 20.27
N ALA A 81 -1.67 4.10 20.98
CA ALA A 81 -0.74 5.01 21.63
C ALA A 81 -0.01 4.24 22.74
N GLU A 82 1.32 4.23 22.74
CA GLU A 82 2.09 3.73 23.88
C GLU A 82 1.74 4.56 25.13
N PRO A 83 1.49 3.92 26.29
CA PRO A 83 1.42 4.66 27.54
C PRO A 83 2.79 5.28 27.80
N GLU A 84 2.82 6.57 28.14
CA GLU A 84 4.05 7.22 28.62
C GLU A 84 4.59 6.39 29.79
N SER A 85 5.74 5.76 29.60
CA SER A 85 6.50 5.18 30.70
C SER A 85 6.99 6.33 31.56
N ASP A 86 6.47 6.43 32.79
CA ASP A 86 6.85 7.36 33.86
C ASP A 86 8.31 7.16 34.34
N ASP A 87 9.26 6.86 33.46
CA ASP A 87 10.68 6.62 33.82
C ASP A 87 11.47 7.91 34.09
N THR A 88 10.84 9.10 34.01
CA THR A 88 11.51 10.37 34.36
C THR A 88 11.50 10.65 35.87
N ALA A 89 10.71 9.94 36.68
CA ALA A 89 10.61 10.24 38.12
C ALA A 89 11.75 9.66 38.98
N ALA A 90 12.50 8.66 38.50
CA ALA A 90 13.52 7.98 39.32
C ALA A 90 14.91 8.63 39.26
N ALA A 91 15.24 9.40 38.22
CA ALA A 91 16.58 9.97 38.04
C ALA A 91 16.81 11.30 38.79
N ALA A 92 15.79 11.87 39.44
CA ALA A 92 15.89 13.11 40.22
C ALA A 92 16.02 12.88 41.73
N ALA A 93 16.12 11.63 42.17
CA ALA A 93 16.16 11.24 43.59
C ALA A 93 17.48 10.56 44.03
N GLU A 94 18.51 10.51 43.18
CA GLU A 94 19.89 10.16 43.57
C GLU A 94 20.83 11.37 43.57
#